data_AF-A0A2V9IW84-F1
#
_entry.id   AF-A0A2V9IW84-F1
#
_cell.length_a   1.000
_cell.length_b   1.000
_cell.length_c   1.000
_cell.angle_alpha   90.00
_cell.angle_beta   90.00
_cell.angle_gamma   90.00
#
_symmetry.space_group_name_H-M   'P 1'
#
loop_
_entity.id
_entity.type
_entity.pdbx_description
1 polymer ?
#
loop_
_entity_poly.entity_id
_entity_poly.type
_entity_poly.pdbx_seq_one_letter_code
_entity_poly.pdbx_strand_id
1 'polypeptide(L)' 'MKILNVHEAKTRLSSVLAEIAEKGEKFLICRNGKPV' A
#
# COMPACT_ATOMS: atom_id res chain seq x y z
N MET A 1 -2.31 -2.44 -10.15
CA MET A 1 -1.49 -1.52 -9.34
C MET A 1 -2.44 -0.64 -8.56
N LYS A 2 -2.46 -0.76 -7.24
CA LYS A 2 -3.36 -0.01 -6.33
C LYS A 2 -2.61 1.16 -5.72
N ILE A 3 -3.34 2.21 -5.34
CA ILE A 3 -2.77 3.39 -4.67
C ILE A 3 -3.23 3.36 -3.21
N LEU A 4 -2.30 3.60 -2.31
CA LEU A 4 -2.50 3.59 -0.87
C LEU A 4 -1.96 4.89 -0.29
N ASN A 5 -2.69 5.54 0.62
CA ASN A 5 -2.12 6.69 1.30
C ASN A 5 -1.17 6.27 2.44
N VAL A 6 -0.26 7.14 2.83
CA VAL A 6 0.74 6.80 3.88
C VAL A 6 0.11 6.49 5.25
N HIS A 7 -1.08 7.01 5.55
CA HIS A 7 -1.75 6.75 6.82
C HIS A 7 -2.28 5.31 6.86
N GLU A 8 -3.00 4.89 5.83
CA GLU A 8 -3.45 3.51 5.67
C GLU A 8 -2.30 2.52 5.60
N ALA A 9 -1.21 2.88 4.90
CA ALA A 9 -0.01 2.07 4.83
C ALA A 9 0.57 1.79 6.22
N LYS A 10 0.67 2.80 7.09
CA LYS A 10 1.16 2.63 8.46
C LYS A 10 0.21 1.83 9.33
N THR A 11 -1.09 2.04 9.19
CA THR A 11 -2.11 1.39 10.03
C THR A 11 -2.28 -0.09 9.68
N ARG A 12 -2.16 -0.46 8.39
CA ARG A 12 -2.50 -1.81 7.90
C ARG A 12 -1.36 -2.49 7.14
N LEU A 13 -0.10 -2.11 7.41
CA LEU A 13 1.06 -2.58 6.66
C LEU A 13 1.11 -4.10 6.53
N SER A 14 0.94 -4.82 7.65
CA SER A 14 0.99 -6.28 7.67
C SER A 14 -0.07 -6.92 6.77
N SER A 15 -1.29 -6.40 6.76
CA SER A 15 -2.37 -6.90 5.88
C SER A 15 -2.08 -6.61 4.40
N VAL A 16 -1.52 -5.43 4.10
CA VAL A 16 -1.13 -5.07 2.73
C VAL A 16 -0.01 -5.99 2.23
N LEU A 17 0.98 -6.31 3.08
CA LEU A 17 2.04 -7.26 2.73
C LEU A 17 1.52 -8.66 2.49
N ALA A 18 0.56 -9.14 3.29
CA ALA A 18 -0.10 -10.42 3.06
C ALA A 18 -0.80 -10.44 1.70
N GLU A 19 -1.56 -9.38 1.36
CA GLU A 19 -2.23 -9.27 0.06
C GLU A 19 -1.24 -9.27 -1.11
N ILE A 20 -0.10 -8.58 -0.98
CA ILE A 20 0.98 -8.59 -1.96
C ILE A 20 1.54 -10.00 -2.14
N ALA A 21 1.81 -10.71 -1.05
CA ALA A 21 2.38 -12.05 -1.07
C ALA A 21 1.41 -13.08 -1.67
N GLU A 22 0.13 -13.03 -1.32
CA GLU A 22 -0.87 -13.99 -1.79
C GLU A 22 -1.31 -13.73 -3.23
N LYS A 23 -1.48 -12.45 -3.62
CA LYS A 23 -2.09 -12.08 -4.91
C LYS A 23 -1.07 -11.60 -5.95
N GLY A 24 0.18 -11.35 -5.55
CA GLY A 24 1.19 -10.74 -6.42
C GLY A 24 0.86 -9.30 -6.81
N GLU A 25 -0.03 -8.63 -6.06
CA GLU A 25 -0.43 -7.26 -6.34
C GLU A 25 0.70 -6.25 -6.02
N LYS A 26 0.64 -5.08 -6.65
CA LYS A 26 1.56 -3.96 -6.40
C LYS A 26 0.79 -2.76 -5.89
N PHE A 27 1.29 -2.18 -4.80
CA PHE A 27 0.77 -0.95 -4.21
C PHE A 27 1.77 0.18 -4.39
N LEU A 28 1.26 1.36 -4.72
CA LEU A 28 2.00 2.62 -4.73
C LEU A 28 1.57 3.44 -3.53
N ILE A 29 2.52 3.78 -2.67
CA ILE A 29 2.24 4.62 -1.52
C ILE A 29 2.29 6.08 -1.96
N CYS A 30 1.27 6.85 -1.58
CA CYS A 30 1.18 8.28 -1.86
C CYS A 30 1.08 9.08 -0.57
N ARG A 31 1.74 10.24 -0.52
CA ARG A 31 1.62 11.25 0.52
C ARG A 31 1.26 12.58 -0.12
N ASN A 32 0.17 13.21 0.33
CA ASN A 32 -0.34 14.48 -0.21
C ASN A 32 -0.53 14.45 -1.74
N GLY A 33 -1.08 13.33 -2.26
CA GLY A 33 -1.31 13.15 -3.70
C GLY A 33 -0.06 12.87 -4.54
N LYS A 34 1.12 12.77 -3.93
CA LYS A 34 2.38 12.46 -4.61
C LYS A 34 2.87 11.06 -4.25
N PRO A 35 3.35 10.26 -5.21
CA PRO A 35 3.96 8.97 -4.92
C PRO A 35 5.24 9.13 -4.09
N VAL A 36 5.48 8.19 -3.19
CA VAL A 36 6.67 8.10 -2.32
C VAL A 36 7.27 6.71 -2.33
#